data_AF-A0A920QWF3-F1
#
_entry.id   AF-A0A920QWF3-F1
#
_cell.length_a   1.000
_cell.length_b   1.000
_cell.length_c   1.000
_cell.angle_alpha   90.00
_cell.angle_beta   90.00
_cell.angle_gamma   90.00
#
_symmetry.space_group_name_H-M   'P 1'
#
loop_
_entity.id
_entity.type
_entity.pdbx_description
1 polymer ?
#
loop_
_entity_poly.entity_id
_entity_poly.type
_entity_poly.pdbx_seq_one_letter_code
_entity_poly.pdbx_strand_id
1 'polypeptide(L)'
;MVFFIGIGTIRNGAPSPDDPYLRHQPELENLYMERDLEKSNQLLDGLGLIDTDGDGLRNRRDGRGNLVLYTGGSKLYAPYLNVIVKNWKEAGILLRWKEEARYSRVIRANKGYLSMGSGCGHGWAGSPGFPPMNWWSHCGPEIGKYNASKGRSGMAPGPDPSYKPLAPPDTYPADPTGDIKKFEKLHKEGRAYPMLILEELR
;
A
#
# COMPACT_ATOMS: atom_id res chain seq x y z
N MET A 1 19.12 -12.22 -11.11
CA MET A 1 18.63 -11.38 -12.22
C MET A 1 18.82 -9.92 -11.80
N VAL A 2 19.51 -9.13 -12.61
CA VAL A 2 19.77 -7.71 -12.32
C VAL A 2 18.81 -6.90 -13.18
N PHE A 3 18.07 -5.98 -12.56
CA PHE A 3 17.17 -5.06 -13.27
C PHE A 3 17.84 -3.70 -13.40
N PHE A 4 17.46 -2.96 -14.44
CA PHE A 4 17.90 -1.61 -14.73
C PHE A 4 19.42 -1.42 -14.97
N ILE A 5 20.27 -2.44 -14.80
CA ILE A 5 21.70 -2.44 -15.19
C ILE A 5 22.44 -1.18 -14.67
N GLY A 6 22.18 -0.80 -13.41
CA GLY A 6 22.78 0.39 -12.79
C GLY A 6 22.15 1.73 -13.21
N ILE A 7 21.09 1.72 -14.03
CA ILE A 7 20.32 2.90 -14.37
C ILE A 7 19.25 3.14 -13.29
N GLY A 8 19.26 4.33 -12.70
CA GLY A 8 18.30 4.73 -11.66
C GLY A 8 18.85 4.61 -10.25
N THR A 9 18.09 5.15 -9.30
CA THR A 9 18.46 5.24 -7.89
C THR A 9 17.61 4.26 -7.08
N ILE A 10 18.26 3.46 -6.23
CA ILE A 10 17.55 2.62 -5.26
C ILE A 10 16.95 3.54 -4.20
N ARG A 11 15.62 3.56 -4.09
CA ARG A 11 14.86 4.41 -3.17
C ARG A 11 13.49 3.79 -2.87
N ASN A 12 12.83 4.29 -1.83
CA ASN A 12 11.48 3.87 -1.50
C ASN A 12 10.50 4.53 -2.48
N GLY A 13 9.24 4.09 -2.47
CA GLY A 13 8.14 4.71 -3.21
C GLY A 13 7.75 6.11 -2.74
N ALA A 14 8.64 6.82 -2.05
CA ALA A 14 8.47 8.21 -1.65
C ALA A 14 8.42 9.15 -2.88
N PRO A 15 7.88 10.38 -2.73
CA PRO A 15 7.96 11.43 -3.74
C PRO A 15 9.40 11.71 -4.22
N SER A 16 9.56 12.50 -5.29
CA SER A 16 10.90 12.97 -5.70
C SER A 16 11.62 13.68 -4.54
N PRO A 17 12.94 13.58 -4.40
CA PRO A 17 13.73 14.39 -3.45
C PRO A 17 13.53 15.91 -3.61
N ASP A 18 13.14 16.35 -4.81
CA ASP A 18 12.79 17.74 -5.10
C ASP A 18 11.42 18.16 -4.53
N ASP A 19 10.62 17.22 -4.03
CA ASP A 19 9.36 17.51 -3.37
C ASP A 19 9.62 18.29 -2.06
N PRO A 20 9.02 19.47 -1.89
CA PRO A 20 9.31 20.32 -0.74
C PRO A 20 8.90 19.65 0.58
N TYR A 21 7.92 18.74 0.61
CA TYR A 21 7.55 18.03 1.83
C TYR A 21 8.55 16.93 2.19
N LEU A 22 9.10 16.23 1.19
CA LEU A 22 10.11 15.21 1.42
C LEU A 22 11.45 15.83 1.84
N ARG A 23 11.79 17.01 1.31
CA ARG A 23 13.01 17.76 1.69
C ARG A 23 13.10 18.02 3.20
N HIS A 24 11.96 18.20 3.86
CA HIS A 24 11.90 18.43 5.31
C HIS A 24 11.86 17.14 6.14
N GLN A 25 11.76 15.97 5.48
CA GLN A 25 11.70 14.64 6.11
C GLN A 25 12.56 13.63 5.31
N PRO A 26 13.87 13.90 5.11
CA PRO A 26 14.74 13.10 4.25
C PRO A 26 14.88 11.64 4.73
N GLU A 27 14.65 11.37 6.02
CA GLU A 27 14.64 10.02 6.59
C GLU A 27 13.57 9.10 5.97
N LEU A 28 12.51 9.67 5.38
CA LEU A 28 11.45 8.90 4.73
C LEU A 28 11.86 8.36 3.35
N GLU A 29 12.88 8.93 2.72
CA GLU A 29 13.33 8.54 1.39
C GLU A 29 13.79 7.08 1.34
N ASN A 30 14.50 6.64 2.39
CA ASN A 30 15.10 5.30 2.49
C ASN A 30 14.49 4.42 3.57
N LEU A 31 13.35 4.81 4.13
CA LEU A 31 12.71 4.11 5.24
C LEU A 31 12.42 2.64 4.89
N TYR A 32 12.89 1.71 5.74
CA TYR A 32 12.71 0.25 5.60
C TYR A 32 13.18 -0.39 4.28
N MET A 33 14.17 0.21 3.60
CA MET A 33 14.70 -0.35 2.35
C MET A 33 15.77 -1.42 2.52
N GLU A 34 16.41 -1.47 3.69
CA GLU A 34 17.48 -2.42 3.96
C GLU A 34 16.95 -3.86 3.90
N ARG A 35 17.68 -4.72 3.19
CA ARG A 35 17.35 -6.13 3.12
C ARG A 35 17.91 -6.84 4.36
N ASP A 36 17.09 -6.87 5.40
CA ASP A 36 17.37 -7.53 6.67
C ASP A 36 16.37 -8.67 6.91
N LEU A 37 16.80 -9.92 6.65
CA LEU A 37 15.96 -11.10 6.85
C LEU A 37 15.72 -11.41 8.33
N GLU A 38 16.68 -11.11 9.21
CA GLU A 38 16.56 -11.37 10.64
C GLU A 38 15.47 -10.47 11.23
N LYS A 39 15.54 -9.17 10.96
CA LYS A 39 14.52 -8.20 11.38
C LYS A 39 13.16 -8.49 10.76
N SER A 40 13.14 -8.90 9.48
CA SER A 40 11.89 -9.34 8.83
C SER A 40 11.27 -10.52 9.56
N ASN A 41 12.09 -11.51 9.95
CA ASN A 41 11.62 -12.67 10.68
C ASN A 41 11.11 -12.31 12.07
N GLN A 42 11.85 -11.48 12.83
CA GLN A 42 11.44 -10.98 14.14
C GLN A 42 10.07 -10.29 14.09
N LEU A 43 9.82 -9.45 13.08
CA LEU A 43 8.53 -8.78 12.91
C LEU A 43 7.39 -9.77 12.63
N LEU A 44 7.61 -10.73 11.74
CA LEU A 44 6.60 -11.72 11.36
C LEU A 44 6.32 -12.72 12.50
N ASP A 45 7.36 -13.12 13.25
CA ASP A 45 7.24 -13.95 14.45
C ASP A 45 6.47 -13.22 15.55
N GLY A 46 6.72 -11.93 15.74
CA GLY A 46 5.97 -11.08 16.67
C GLY A 46 4.48 -10.97 16.33
N LEU A 47 4.09 -11.20 15.07
CA LEU A 47 2.69 -11.29 14.64
C LEU A 47 2.08 -12.69 14.83
N GLY A 48 2.88 -13.67 15.24
CA GLY A 48 2.51 -15.08 15.38
C GLY A 48 2.45 -15.85 14.05
N LEU A 49 3.10 -15.35 13.00
CA LEU A 49 3.15 -15.99 11.69
C LEU A 49 4.36 -16.91 11.60
N ILE A 50 4.43 -17.96 12.41
CA ILE A 50 5.60 -18.85 12.48
C ILE A 50 5.45 -20.07 11.57
N ASP A 51 6.59 -20.69 11.19
CA ASP A 51 6.62 -22.03 10.61
C ASP A 51 6.47 -23.06 11.74
N THR A 52 5.39 -23.82 11.70
CA THR A 52 4.99 -24.79 12.73
C THR A 52 5.16 -26.24 12.30
N ASP A 53 5.35 -26.49 11.01
CA ASP A 53 5.45 -27.84 10.43
C ASP A 53 6.83 -28.12 9.81
N GLY A 54 7.72 -27.12 9.78
CA GLY A 54 9.10 -27.23 9.35
C GLY A 54 9.29 -27.27 7.83
N ASP A 55 8.27 -26.86 7.06
CA ASP A 55 8.34 -26.85 5.59
C ASP A 55 9.04 -25.60 5.01
N GLY A 56 9.47 -24.68 5.88
CA GLY A 56 10.13 -23.43 5.54
C GLY A 56 9.16 -22.30 5.18
N LEU A 57 7.85 -22.49 5.37
CA LEU A 57 6.81 -21.49 5.12
C LEU A 57 6.06 -21.18 6.41
N ARG A 58 5.72 -19.91 6.57
CA ARG A 58 4.93 -19.42 7.71
C ARG A 58 3.51 -19.93 7.60
N ASN A 59 2.91 -20.40 8.69
CA ASN A 59 1.53 -20.86 8.71
C ASN A 59 0.55 -19.75 9.10
N ARG A 60 -0.71 -19.95 8.72
CA ARG A 60 -1.82 -19.10 9.13
C ARG A 60 -2.14 -19.35 10.60
N ARG A 61 -2.47 -18.27 11.32
CA ARG A 61 -2.90 -18.32 12.72
C ARG A 61 -4.22 -19.04 12.95
N ASP A 62 -5.01 -19.27 11.90
CA ASP A 62 -6.27 -20.02 11.97
C ASP A 62 -6.08 -21.53 11.80
N GLY A 63 -4.84 -22.01 11.71
CA GLY A 63 -4.51 -23.43 11.59
C GLY A 63 -4.83 -24.04 10.23
N ARG A 64 -5.22 -23.25 9.22
CA ARG A 64 -5.60 -23.74 7.88
C ARG A 64 -4.40 -23.92 6.94
N GLY A 65 -3.22 -24.24 7.48
CA GLY A 65 -1.97 -24.45 6.74
C GLY A 65 -1.22 -23.15 6.41
N ASN A 66 -0.44 -23.18 5.33
CA ASN A 66 0.54 -22.14 5.02
C ASN A 66 -0.10 -20.78 4.67
N LEU A 67 0.60 -19.71 5.01
CA LEU A 67 0.29 -18.35 4.59
C LEU A 67 0.62 -18.21 3.10
N VAL A 68 -0.43 -18.23 2.28
CA VAL A 68 -0.32 -18.01 0.83
C VAL A 68 -0.93 -16.67 0.47
N LEU A 69 -0.12 -15.80 -0.11
CA LEU A 69 -0.54 -14.50 -0.62
C LEU A 69 -0.61 -14.52 -2.13
N TYR A 70 -1.49 -13.69 -2.68
CA TYR A 70 -1.79 -13.62 -4.10
C TYR A 70 -1.71 -12.18 -4.57
N THR A 71 -1.09 -12.00 -5.72
CA THR A 71 -1.04 -10.74 -6.44
C THR A 71 -1.29 -10.99 -7.92
N GLY A 72 -1.44 -9.92 -8.69
CA GLY A 72 -1.44 -9.99 -10.14
C GLY A 72 -0.80 -8.75 -10.72
N GLY A 73 -0.64 -8.78 -12.04
CA GLY A 73 -0.02 -7.69 -12.75
C GLY A 73 0.00 -7.93 -14.24
N SER A 74 0.20 -6.84 -14.98
CA SER A 74 0.49 -6.91 -16.41
C SER A 74 1.78 -7.69 -16.65
N LYS A 75 1.90 -8.33 -17.82
CA LYS A 75 3.12 -9.01 -18.28
C LYS A 75 4.38 -8.15 -18.17
N LEU A 76 4.22 -6.83 -18.32
CA LEU A 76 5.30 -5.86 -18.15
C LEU A 76 6.03 -6.01 -16.79
N TYR A 77 5.29 -6.42 -15.76
CA TYR A 77 5.78 -6.55 -14.39
C TYR A 77 6.29 -7.95 -14.04
N ALA A 78 6.14 -8.93 -14.93
CA ALA A 78 6.49 -10.33 -14.68
C ALA A 78 7.93 -10.53 -14.17
N PRO A 79 8.96 -9.88 -14.75
CA PRO A 79 10.34 -10.06 -14.28
C PRO A 79 10.51 -9.62 -12.82
N TYR A 80 9.93 -8.46 -12.45
CA TYR A 80 10.01 -7.93 -11.08
C TYR A 80 9.23 -8.79 -10.08
N LEU A 81 8.01 -9.21 -10.46
CA LEU A 81 7.18 -10.08 -9.63
C LEU A 81 7.87 -11.41 -9.31
N ASN A 82 8.57 -12.01 -10.28
CA ASN A 82 9.33 -13.23 -10.05
C ASN A 82 10.45 -13.07 -9.02
N VAL A 83 11.11 -11.92 -8.99
CA VAL A 83 12.13 -11.64 -7.95
C VAL A 83 11.49 -11.39 -6.59
N ILE A 84 10.36 -10.67 -6.53
CA ILE A 84 9.64 -10.47 -5.28
C ILE A 84 9.12 -11.80 -4.71
N VAL A 85 8.58 -12.69 -5.55
CA VAL A 85 8.18 -14.05 -5.15
C VAL A 85 9.34 -14.81 -4.52
N LYS A 86 10.52 -14.76 -5.14
CA LYS A 86 11.72 -15.39 -4.57
C LYS A 86 12.10 -14.76 -3.23
N ASN A 87 12.16 -13.43 -3.15
CA ASN A 87 12.58 -12.71 -1.96
C ASN A 87 11.61 -12.94 -0.78
N TRP A 88 10.30 -13.01 -1.04
CA TRP A 88 9.30 -13.26 0.00
C TRP A 88 9.34 -14.70 0.49
N LYS A 89 9.66 -15.66 -0.41
CA LYS A 89 9.88 -17.05 -0.02
C LYS A 89 11.05 -17.21 0.96
N GLU A 90 12.11 -16.40 0.81
CA GLU A 90 13.25 -16.40 1.75
C GLU A 90 12.86 -15.90 3.16
N ALA A 91 11.76 -15.13 3.28
CA ALA A 91 11.15 -14.75 4.55
C ALA A 91 10.02 -15.71 4.99
N GLY A 92 9.89 -16.86 4.33
CA GLY A 92 8.85 -17.87 4.61
C GLY A 92 7.45 -17.52 4.10
N ILE A 93 7.29 -16.53 3.22
CA ILE A 93 5.99 -16.13 2.68
C ILE A 93 5.80 -16.68 1.27
N LEU A 94 4.78 -17.51 1.06
CA LEU A 94 4.46 -18.01 -0.27
C LEU A 94 3.62 -16.98 -1.05
N LEU A 95 4.28 -16.16 -1.86
CA LEU A 95 3.61 -15.26 -2.81
C LEU A 95 3.38 -15.96 -4.16
N ARG A 96 2.14 -15.96 -4.63
CA ARG A 96 1.75 -16.39 -5.97
C ARG A 96 1.29 -15.20 -6.79
N TRP A 97 1.65 -15.18 -8.07
CA TRP A 97 1.16 -14.13 -8.97
C TRP A 97 0.59 -14.72 -10.26
N LYS A 98 -0.38 -14.00 -10.83
CA LYS A 98 -0.98 -14.33 -12.13
C LYS A 98 -0.95 -13.11 -13.05
N GLU A 99 -0.66 -13.34 -14.32
CA GLU A 99 -0.80 -12.30 -15.33
C GLU A 99 -2.25 -11.87 -15.49
N GLU A 100 -2.48 -10.56 -15.42
CA GLU A 100 -3.77 -9.91 -15.65
C GLU A 100 -3.50 -8.49 -16.16
N ALA A 101 -3.87 -8.23 -17.41
CA ALA A 101 -3.51 -6.99 -18.10
C ALA A 101 -4.04 -5.74 -17.40
N ARG A 102 -5.20 -5.83 -16.72
CA ARG A 102 -5.82 -4.70 -16.01
C ARG A 102 -6.05 -5.02 -14.54
N TYR A 103 -5.02 -5.51 -13.86
CA TYR A 103 -5.14 -5.93 -12.46
C TYR A 103 -5.58 -4.82 -11.48
N SER A 104 -5.32 -3.55 -11.80
CA SER A 104 -5.87 -2.41 -11.03
C SER A 104 -7.40 -2.39 -10.95
N ARG A 105 -8.12 -3.01 -11.90
CA ARG A 105 -9.58 -3.17 -11.82
C ARG A 105 -10.00 -4.20 -10.77
N VAL A 106 -9.19 -5.25 -10.57
CA VAL A 106 -9.40 -6.27 -9.54
C VAL A 106 -9.26 -5.64 -8.15
N ILE A 107 -8.20 -4.83 -7.96
CA ILE A 107 -8.00 -4.06 -6.72
C ILE A 107 -9.16 -3.11 -6.47
N ARG A 108 -9.54 -2.28 -7.46
CA ARG A 108 -10.62 -1.30 -7.31
C ARG A 108 -12.01 -1.91 -7.10
N ALA A 109 -12.21 -3.15 -7.56
CA ALA A 109 -13.41 -3.92 -7.27
C ALA A 109 -13.36 -4.60 -5.89
N ASN A 110 -12.33 -4.32 -5.08
CA ASN A 110 -12.07 -4.92 -3.77
C ASN A 110 -11.97 -6.47 -3.81
N LYS A 111 -11.45 -7.02 -4.92
CA LYS A 111 -11.27 -8.47 -5.15
C LYS A 111 -9.81 -8.92 -5.04
N GLY A 112 -8.89 -8.01 -4.79
CA GLY A 112 -7.46 -8.28 -4.59
C GLY A 112 -6.88 -7.28 -3.59
N TYR A 113 -5.72 -7.61 -3.04
CA TYR A 113 -5.12 -6.87 -1.91
C TYR A 113 -3.64 -6.50 -2.10
N LEU A 114 -2.94 -7.10 -3.07
CA LEU A 114 -1.58 -6.72 -3.47
C LEU A 114 -1.57 -6.47 -4.97
N SER A 115 -0.93 -5.39 -5.43
CA SER A 115 -0.74 -5.11 -6.85
C SER A 115 0.61 -4.48 -7.07
N MET A 116 1.22 -4.78 -8.21
CA MET A 116 2.33 -3.99 -8.73
C MET A 116 1.80 -2.86 -9.60
N GLY A 117 2.44 -1.69 -9.53
CA GLY A 117 2.14 -0.55 -10.37
C GLY A 117 3.35 0.36 -10.49
N SER A 118 3.34 1.22 -11.49
CA SER A 118 4.30 2.32 -11.56
C SER A 118 4.00 3.30 -10.43
N GLY A 119 5.02 3.62 -9.63
CA GLY A 119 4.91 4.65 -8.59
C GLY A 119 4.53 5.99 -9.22
N CYS A 120 3.57 6.68 -8.63
CA CYS A 120 3.22 8.04 -9.03
C CYS A 120 4.24 9.00 -8.40
N GLY A 121 5.43 9.10 -8.99
CA GLY A 121 6.61 9.77 -8.42
C GLY A 121 6.51 11.27 -8.15
N HIS A 122 5.33 11.89 -8.31
CA HIS A 122 5.07 13.29 -7.95
C HIS A 122 3.79 13.38 -7.11
N GLY A 123 3.94 13.74 -5.83
CA GLY A 123 2.82 14.02 -4.92
C GLY A 123 1.92 15.16 -5.42
N TRP A 124 2.50 16.10 -6.18
CA TRP A 124 1.81 17.24 -6.81
C TRP A 124 0.91 16.87 -7.99
N ALA A 125 1.23 15.77 -8.69
CA ALA A 125 0.41 15.29 -9.81
C ALA A 125 -0.88 14.61 -9.33
N GLY A 126 -1.16 14.63 -8.02
CA GLY A 126 -2.47 14.33 -7.46
C GLY A 126 -2.98 12.97 -7.88
N SER A 127 -2.16 11.92 -7.79
CA SER A 127 -2.65 10.58 -8.13
C SER A 127 -3.79 10.22 -7.17
N PRO A 128 -5.04 10.10 -7.66
CA PRO A 128 -6.19 9.78 -6.84
C PRO A 128 -6.16 8.35 -6.26
N GLY A 129 -5.09 7.60 -6.54
CA GLY A 129 -4.90 6.22 -6.15
C GLY A 129 -4.58 6.00 -4.68
N PHE A 130 -3.87 6.94 -4.04
CA PHE A 130 -3.38 6.81 -2.66
C PHE A 130 -4.40 7.28 -1.62
N PRO A 131 -4.88 8.55 -1.62
CA PRO A 131 -5.95 8.94 -0.72
C PRO A 131 -7.24 8.27 -1.20
N PRO A 132 -7.97 7.53 -0.36
CA PRO A 132 -9.21 6.86 -0.75
C PRO A 132 -10.34 7.86 -0.92
N MET A 133 -10.29 8.63 -2.00
CA MET A 133 -11.18 9.76 -2.26
C MET A 133 -12.13 9.51 -3.43
N ASN A 134 -11.86 8.50 -4.26
CA ASN A 134 -12.72 8.19 -5.39
C ASN A 134 -12.62 6.75 -5.88
N TRP A 135 -13.36 6.45 -6.95
CA TRP A 135 -13.45 5.15 -7.59
C TRP A 135 -12.14 4.64 -8.21
N TRP A 136 -11.11 5.48 -8.31
CA TRP A 136 -9.77 5.10 -8.79
C TRP A 136 -8.79 4.77 -7.67
N SER A 137 -9.22 4.83 -6.41
CA SER A 137 -8.36 4.55 -5.26
C SER A 137 -7.94 3.07 -5.23
N HIS A 138 -6.63 2.83 -5.20
CA HIS A 138 -6.06 1.49 -5.07
C HIS A 138 -5.90 1.10 -3.60
N CYS A 139 -5.61 2.07 -2.74
CA CYS A 139 -5.66 1.94 -1.30
C CYS A 139 -7.09 2.23 -0.82
N GLY A 140 -7.66 1.35 0.01
CA GLY A 140 -9.01 1.53 0.56
C GLY A 140 -10.11 1.77 -0.50
N PRO A 141 -10.31 0.88 -1.50
CA PRO A 141 -11.26 1.11 -2.59
C PRO A 141 -12.70 1.33 -2.12
N GLU A 142 -13.16 0.61 -1.10
CA GLU A 142 -14.51 0.80 -0.53
C GLU A 142 -14.64 2.13 0.25
N ILE A 143 -13.55 2.64 0.84
CA ILE A 143 -13.52 3.98 1.45
C ILE A 143 -13.57 5.04 0.34
N GLY A 144 -12.80 4.88 -0.74
CA GLY A 144 -12.84 5.76 -1.91
C GLY A 144 -14.22 5.81 -2.57
N LYS A 145 -14.91 4.68 -2.61
CA LYS A 145 -16.31 4.56 -3.04
C LYS A 145 -17.28 5.28 -2.10
N TYR A 146 -17.09 5.17 -0.79
CA TYR A 146 -17.87 5.95 0.20
C TYR A 146 -17.71 7.45 -0.03
N ASN A 147 -16.47 7.92 -0.16
CA ASN A 147 -16.17 9.33 -0.40
C ASN A 147 -16.74 9.85 -1.73
N ALA A 148 -16.52 9.14 -2.85
CA ALA A 148 -17.05 9.59 -4.15
C ALA A 148 -18.57 9.46 -4.28
N SER A 149 -19.19 8.52 -3.56
CA SER A 149 -20.65 8.38 -3.57
C SER A 149 -21.36 9.36 -2.63
N LYS A 150 -20.61 10.17 -1.86
CA LYS A 150 -21.12 11.03 -0.79
C LYS A 150 -21.89 10.22 0.27
N GLY A 151 -21.36 9.08 0.65
CA GLY A 151 -21.90 8.21 1.69
C GLY A 151 -23.02 7.25 1.26
N ARG A 152 -23.37 7.21 -0.02
CA ARG A 152 -24.45 6.33 -0.52
C ARG A 152 -24.05 4.87 -0.66
N SER A 153 -22.76 4.57 -0.77
CA SER A 153 -22.26 3.20 -0.95
C SER A 153 -20.79 3.09 -0.57
N GLY A 154 -20.32 1.93 -0.14
CA GLY A 154 -18.92 1.71 0.23
C GLY A 154 -18.77 1.47 1.73
N MET A 155 -17.55 1.62 2.23
CA MET A 155 -17.24 1.47 3.66
C MET A 155 -17.51 2.79 4.39
N ALA A 156 -18.60 2.81 5.16
CA ALA A 156 -18.91 3.95 6.02
C ALA A 156 -17.95 4.01 7.23
N PRO A 157 -17.70 5.20 7.80
CA PRO A 157 -17.06 5.34 9.09
C PRO A 157 -17.87 4.66 10.20
N GLY A 158 -17.18 4.20 11.22
CA GLY A 158 -17.77 3.54 12.39
C GLY A 158 -17.04 2.25 12.76
N PRO A 159 -17.18 1.80 14.01
CA PRO A 159 -16.55 0.58 14.46
C PRO A 159 -17.21 -0.64 13.81
N ASP A 160 -16.40 -1.55 13.29
CA ASP A 160 -16.83 -2.87 12.81
C ASP A 160 -16.02 -3.95 13.54
N PRO A 161 -16.63 -4.77 14.40
CA PRO A 161 -15.94 -5.83 15.14
C PRO A 161 -15.29 -6.93 14.28
N SER A 162 -15.63 -7.01 12.98
CA SER A 162 -14.98 -7.94 12.05
C SER A 162 -13.55 -7.52 11.69
N TYR A 163 -13.20 -6.24 11.90
CA TYR A 163 -11.86 -5.71 11.70
C TYR A 163 -11.07 -5.73 13.00
N LYS A 164 -9.81 -6.17 12.91
CA LYS A 164 -8.88 -6.21 14.04
C LYS A 164 -7.53 -5.60 13.63
N PRO A 165 -6.94 -4.72 14.46
CA PRO A 165 -7.52 -4.17 15.69
C PRO A 165 -8.73 -3.26 15.41
N LEU A 166 -9.60 -3.05 16.41
CA LEU A 166 -10.81 -2.25 16.24
C LEU A 166 -10.44 -0.79 15.98
N ALA A 167 -11.03 -0.21 14.94
CA ALA A 167 -10.79 1.17 14.58
C ALA A 167 -11.45 2.17 15.54
N PRO A 168 -10.87 3.36 15.74
CA PRO A 168 -11.51 4.44 16.49
C PRO A 168 -12.92 4.77 15.94
N PRO A 169 -13.87 5.23 16.78
CA PRO A 169 -15.26 5.42 16.36
C PRO A 169 -15.46 6.37 15.17
N ASP A 170 -14.60 7.37 15.01
CA ASP A 170 -14.71 8.40 13.98
C ASP A 170 -13.89 8.09 12.70
N THR A 171 -13.34 6.88 12.59
CA THR A 171 -12.54 6.43 11.45
C THR A 171 -13.26 5.32 10.68
N TYR A 172 -12.59 4.71 9.70
CA TYR A 172 -13.12 3.60 8.93
C TYR A 172 -12.77 2.25 9.61
N PRO A 173 -13.58 1.20 9.43
CA PRO A 173 -13.23 -0.16 9.86
C PRO A 173 -11.82 -0.62 9.48
N ALA A 174 -11.37 -0.27 8.27
CA ALA A 174 -10.03 -0.58 7.77
C ALA A 174 -8.95 0.45 8.15
N ASP A 175 -9.24 1.37 9.07
CA ASP A 175 -8.36 2.45 9.53
C ASP A 175 -8.11 2.36 11.05
N PRO A 176 -7.41 1.30 11.51
CA PRO A 176 -7.13 1.11 12.93
C PRO A 176 -6.24 2.18 13.56
N THR A 177 -5.41 2.85 12.76
CA THR A 177 -4.49 3.91 13.25
C THR A 177 -5.10 5.30 13.15
N GLY A 178 -6.17 5.48 12.36
CA GLY A 178 -6.76 6.79 12.07
C GLY A 178 -6.01 7.58 11.00
N ASP A 179 -4.95 7.02 10.42
CA ASP A 179 -4.13 7.69 9.42
C ASP A 179 -4.88 7.91 8.11
N ILE A 180 -5.77 6.98 7.72
CA ILE A 180 -6.57 7.15 6.50
C ILE A 180 -7.50 8.35 6.67
N LYS A 181 -8.17 8.46 7.82
CA LYS A 181 -9.06 9.59 8.12
C LYS A 181 -8.30 10.91 8.20
N LYS A 182 -7.13 10.91 8.83
CA LYS A 182 -6.22 12.08 8.87
C LYS A 182 -5.81 12.49 7.46
N PHE A 183 -5.45 11.53 6.60
CA PHE A 183 -5.05 11.79 5.23
C PHE A 183 -6.21 12.33 4.37
N GLU A 184 -7.43 11.80 4.54
CA GLU A 184 -8.64 12.35 3.92
C GLU A 184 -8.85 13.82 4.30
N LYS A 185 -8.72 14.15 5.59
CA LYS A 185 -8.86 15.53 6.09
C LYS A 185 -7.82 16.46 5.44
N LEU A 186 -6.55 16.06 5.46
CA LEU A 186 -5.47 16.81 4.81
C LEU A 186 -5.71 17.02 3.31
N HIS A 187 -6.21 16.00 2.61
CA HIS A 187 -6.53 16.11 1.19
C HIS A 187 -7.68 17.11 0.93
N LYS A 188 -8.74 17.07 1.76
CA LYS A 188 -9.88 17.99 1.64
C LYS A 188 -9.48 19.43 1.97
N GLU A 189 -8.70 19.64 3.03
CA GLU A 189 -8.16 20.94 3.41
C GLU A 189 -7.25 21.49 2.29
N GLY A 190 -6.30 20.69 1.81
CA GLY A 190 -5.39 21.06 0.71
C GLY A 190 -6.12 21.48 -0.57
N ARG A 191 -7.24 20.82 -0.91
CA ARG A 191 -8.09 21.17 -2.06
C ARG A 191 -8.92 22.43 -1.85
N ALA A 192 -9.20 22.80 -0.60
CA ALA A 192 -9.96 23.99 -0.25
C ALA A 192 -9.09 25.26 -0.23
N TYR A 193 -7.77 25.13 -0.14
CA TYR A 193 -6.87 26.26 -0.31
C TYR A 193 -6.98 26.81 -1.74
N PRO A 194 -7.21 28.12 -1.92
CA PRO A 194 -7.08 28.73 -3.23
C PRO A 194 -5.66 28.49 -3.73
N MET A 195 -5.52 28.13 -5.01
CA MET A 195 -4.21 28.16 -5.65
C MET A 195 -3.64 29.57 -5.44
N LEU A 196 -2.52 29.67 -4.70
CA LEU A 196 -1.79 30.93 -4.57
C LEU A 196 -1.56 31.48 -5.98
N ILE A 197 -2.12 32.65 -6.25
CA ILE A 197 -1.89 33.33 -7.52
C ILE A 197 -0.44 33.79 -7.46
N LEU A 198 0.31 33.63 -8.55
CA LEU A 198 1.75 33.91 -8.64
C LEU A 198 2.16 35.32 -8.17
N GLU A 199 1.20 36.25 -8.06
CA GLU A 199 1.38 37.60 -7.54
C GLU A 199 1.56 37.65 -6.01
N GLU A 200 1.05 36.67 -5.25
CA GLU A 200 1.13 36.61 -3.78
C GLU A 200 2.42 35.95 -3.25
N LEU A 201 3.28 35.46 -4.15
CA LEU A 201 4.53 34.74 -3.85
C LEU A 201 5.80 35.56 -4.15
N ARG A 202 5.67 36.87 -4.39
CA ARG A 202 6.80 37.82 -4.51
C ARG A 202 7.04 38.57 -3.21
#